data_AF-A0A858WYX9-F1
#
_entry.id   AF-A0A858WYX9-F1
#
_cell.length_a   1.000
_cell.length_b   1.000
_cell.length_c   1.000
_cell.angle_alpha   90.00
_cell.angle_beta   90.00
_cell.angle_gamma   90.00
#
_symmetry.space_group_name_H-M   'P 1'
#
loop_
_entity.id
_entity.type
_entity.pdbx_description
1 polymer ?
#
loop_
_entity_poly.entity_id
_entity_poly.type
_entity_poly.pdbx_seq_one_letter_code
_entity_poly.pdbx_strand_id
1 'polypeptide(L)'
;MNATTLAATTAAALLLAGCSTVLDGFGSASSSASSPVESAKITPAPTGSVESSAVPAAQPAYGAAAATASAAVTPKPSTAANAVALTAPPAATAPGGVAYAEPGAARTQLAGKWTFTWDGGQKSCPVTLSTSQGMSGLAASADLSCPNDIFMTKGWDMWGNEIVLQNHLGKVTARLQPAGGGRFDGVATADGGKITMVRL
;
A
#
# COMPACT_ATOMS: atom_id res chain seq x y z
N MET A 1 50.20 -6.81 -45.53
CA MET A 1 49.47 -5.55 -45.77
C MET A 1 48.31 -5.87 -46.72
N ASN A 2 47.39 -6.76 -46.33
CA ASN A 2 46.16 -6.56 -45.53
C ASN A 2 44.95 -6.29 -46.46
N ALA A 3 44.44 -7.35 -47.11
CA ALA A 3 43.16 -7.33 -47.82
C ALA A 3 41.94 -7.44 -46.85
N THR A 4 42.20 -7.66 -45.56
CA THR A 4 41.20 -7.80 -44.51
C THR A 4 40.61 -6.47 -44.04
N THR A 5 41.19 -5.33 -44.41
CA THR A 5 40.68 -3.99 -44.03
C THR A 5 39.64 -3.42 -44.99
N LEU A 6 39.35 -4.07 -46.13
CA LEU A 6 38.37 -3.59 -47.11
C LEU A 6 36.95 -4.15 -46.90
N ALA A 7 36.77 -5.14 -46.02
CA ALA A 7 35.47 -5.75 -45.73
C ALA A 7 34.69 -5.05 -44.61
N ALA A 8 35.25 -3.99 -44.01
CA ALA A 8 34.73 -3.34 -42.81
C ALA A 8 33.75 -2.17 -43.07
N THR A 9 33.36 -1.87 -44.33
CA THR A 9 32.58 -0.65 -44.64
C THR A 9 31.25 -0.85 -45.37
N THR A 10 30.82 -2.08 -45.71
CA THR A 10 29.64 -2.30 -46.57
C THR A 10 28.45 -3.05 -45.96
N ALA A 11 28.50 -3.47 -44.68
CA ALA A 11 27.40 -4.21 -44.04
C ALA A 11 26.52 -3.37 -43.09
N ALA A 12 26.58 -2.04 -43.18
CA ALA A 12 25.86 -1.11 -42.29
C ALA A 12 24.60 -0.46 -42.91
N ALA A 13 24.05 -0.98 -44.02
CA ALA A 13 23.01 -0.26 -44.78
C ALA A 13 21.73 -1.05 -45.13
N LEU A 14 21.56 -2.29 -44.64
CA LEU A 14 20.38 -3.10 -45.00
C LEU A 14 19.79 -3.72 -43.74
N LEU A 15 18.64 -3.16 -43.31
CA LEU A 15 17.47 -3.81 -42.66
C LEU A 15 16.60 -2.78 -41.88
N LEU A 16 16.43 -1.56 -42.41
CA LEU A 16 15.39 -0.60 -42.03
C LEU A 16 14.08 -0.84 -42.82
N ALA A 17 13.59 -2.08 -42.87
CA ALA A 17 12.33 -2.41 -43.55
C ALA A 17 11.59 -3.53 -42.82
N GLY A 18 10.68 -3.15 -41.92
CA GLY A 18 9.71 -4.03 -41.28
C GLY A 18 8.38 -3.31 -41.16
N CYS A 19 7.44 -3.69 -42.03
CA CYS A 19 6.17 -3.03 -42.32
C CYS A 19 5.20 -2.92 -41.13
N SER A 20 4.56 -1.76 -41.12
CA SER A 20 3.28 -1.38 -40.55
C SER A 20 2.23 -2.49 -40.71
N THR A 21 1.64 -2.95 -39.61
CA THR A 21 0.36 -3.65 -39.66
C THR A 21 -0.73 -2.61 -39.87
N VAL A 22 -1.21 -2.50 -41.11
CA VAL A 22 -2.50 -1.88 -41.42
C VAL A 22 -3.57 -2.88 -40.97
N LEU A 23 -4.27 -2.59 -39.86
CA LEU A 23 -5.63 -3.07 -39.68
C LEU A 23 -6.56 -1.89 -39.93
N ASP A 24 -7.18 -1.98 -41.10
CA ASP A 24 -8.40 -1.33 -41.52
C ASP A 24 -9.47 -1.44 -40.42
N GLY A 25 -10.00 -0.30 -39.97
CA GLY A 25 -10.94 -0.27 -38.85
C GLY A 25 -11.48 1.13 -38.60
N PHE A 26 -12.51 1.48 -39.39
CA PHE A 26 -13.47 2.57 -39.19
C PHE A 26 -13.03 3.98 -39.62
N GLY A 27 -13.25 4.24 -40.91
CA GLY A 27 -14.25 5.25 -41.29
C GLY A 27 -13.78 6.70 -41.29
N SER A 28 -13.40 7.17 -42.48
CA SER A 28 -13.30 8.57 -42.84
C SER A 28 -14.68 9.25 -42.80
N ALA A 29 -14.77 10.37 -42.09
CA ALA A 29 -15.58 11.53 -42.44
C ALA A 29 -14.97 12.72 -41.69
N SER A 30 -14.09 13.47 -42.35
CA SER A 30 -14.43 14.76 -42.96
C SER A 30 -14.89 15.81 -41.95
N SER A 31 -14.01 16.80 -41.78
CA SER A 31 -14.35 18.21 -41.83
C SER A 31 -15.36 18.75 -40.80
N SER A 32 -14.78 19.55 -39.90
CA SER A 32 -15.34 20.77 -39.34
C SER A 32 -16.48 21.39 -40.18
N ALA A 33 -17.69 21.40 -39.62
CA ALA A 33 -18.74 22.34 -39.98
C ALA A 33 -19.67 22.54 -38.77
N SER A 34 -19.97 23.80 -38.50
CA SER A 34 -20.63 24.32 -37.32
C SER A 34 -22.16 24.13 -37.32
N SER A 35 -22.69 23.97 -36.09
CA SER A 35 -24.06 24.31 -35.62
C SER A 35 -25.25 23.44 -36.08
N PRO A 36 -26.40 23.40 -35.36
CA PRO A 36 -26.78 24.07 -34.10
C PRO A 36 -27.25 23.12 -32.97
N VAL A 37 -27.44 23.71 -31.80
CA VAL A 37 -28.16 23.21 -30.61
C VAL A 37 -29.39 22.31 -30.90
N GLU A 38 -29.40 21.11 -30.32
CA GLU A 38 -30.61 20.32 -30.05
C GLU A 38 -30.51 19.85 -28.59
N SER A 39 -31.42 20.35 -27.76
CA SER A 39 -31.51 20.05 -26.34
C SER A 39 -31.95 18.61 -26.12
N ALA A 40 -30.99 17.68 -26.07
CA ALA A 40 -31.22 16.33 -25.59
C ALA A 40 -31.45 16.36 -24.07
N LYS A 41 -32.73 16.27 -23.69
CA LYS A 41 -33.22 16.11 -22.32
C LYS A 41 -32.34 15.11 -21.56
N ILE A 42 -31.67 15.61 -20.53
CA ILE A 42 -30.98 14.81 -19.53
C ILE A 42 -32.08 14.07 -18.75
N THR A 43 -32.19 12.77 -18.95
CA THR A 43 -33.02 11.92 -18.09
C THR A 43 -32.43 11.96 -16.68
N PRO A 44 -33.19 12.28 -15.62
CA PRO A 44 -32.67 12.29 -14.27
C PRO A 44 -32.15 10.92 -13.87
N ALA A 45 -30.96 10.87 -13.27
CA ALA A 45 -30.50 9.69 -12.55
C ALA A 45 -31.42 9.43 -11.35
N PRO A 46 -31.74 8.17 -11.01
CA PRO A 46 -32.55 7.87 -9.84
C PRO A 46 -31.84 8.38 -8.58
N THR A 47 -32.41 9.40 -7.96
CA THR A 47 -32.01 9.86 -6.62
C THR A 47 -32.45 8.80 -5.61
N GLY A 48 -31.49 8.04 -5.09
CA GLY A 48 -31.72 7.18 -3.93
C GLY A 48 -32.21 8.03 -2.76
N SER A 49 -33.26 7.59 -2.09
CA SER A 49 -33.83 8.26 -0.93
C SER A 49 -32.78 8.38 0.17
N VAL A 50 -32.52 9.60 0.63
CA VAL A 50 -31.68 9.86 1.81
C VAL A 50 -32.57 9.68 3.03
N GLU A 51 -32.34 8.61 3.79
CA GLU A 51 -33.02 8.42 5.07
C GLU A 51 -32.39 9.35 6.11
N SER A 52 -33.09 10.44 6.42
CA SER A 52 -32.70 11.37 7.48
C SER A 52 -33.05 10.76 8.83
N SER A 53 -32.13 9.98 9.40
CA SER A 53 -32.24 9.59 10.81
C SER A 53 -32.13 10.85 11.69
N ALA A 54 -33.16 11.11 12.48
CA ALA A 54 -33.14 12.19 13.46
C ALA A 54 -32.04 11.95 14.51
N VAL A 55 -31.22 12.97 14.75
CA VAL A 55 -30.25 12.97 15.85
C VAL A 55 -31.03 12.84 17.16
N PRO A 56 -30.69 11.89 18.05
CA PRO A 56 -31.33 11.77 19.35
C PRO A 56 -31.21 13.09 20.12
N ALA A 57 -32.30 13.53 20.74
CA ALA A 57 -32.33 14.72 21.58
C ALA A 57 -31.23 14.62 22.66
N ALA A 58 -30.47 15.71 22.82
CA ALA A 58 -29.49 15.84 23.89
C ALA A 58 -30.18 15.55 25.24
N GLN A 59 -29.77 14.45 25.87
CA GLN A 59 -30.21 14.12 27.22
C GLN A 59 -29.76 15.23 28.17
N PRO A 60 -30.59 15.69 29.12
CA PRO A 60 -30.16 16.68 30.10
C PRO A 60 -28.97 16.11 30.88
N ALA A 61 -27.87 16.88 30.90
CA ALA A 61 -26.68 16.54 31.66
C ALA A 61 -27.03 16.52 33.15
N TYR A 62 -27.24 15.33 33.70
CA TYR A 62 -27.25 15.13 35.13
C TYR A 62 -25.81 14.94 35.62
N GLY A 63 -25.37 15.88 36.45
CA GLY A 63 -24.24 15.70 37.36
C GLY A 63 -22.89 16.15 36.82
N ALA A 64 -22.61 17.45 36.88
CA ALA A 64 -21.24 17.94 36.97
C ALA A 64 -21.18 19.19 37.85
N ALA A 65 -21.36 18.99 39.16
CA ALA A 65 -20.84 19.93 40.15
C ALA A 65 -19.48 19.41 40.63
N ALA A 66 -18.49 19.34 39.74
CA ALA A 66 -17.13 18.98 40.09
C ALA A 66 -16.29 20.26 40.19
N ALA A 67 -15.98 20.68 41.41
CA ALA A 67 -15.22 21.91 41.67
C ALA A 67 -13.71 21.79 41.35
N THR A 68 -13.19 20.59 41.10
CA THR A 68 -11.79 20.33 40.74
C THR A 68 -11.63 19.09 39.85
N ALA A 69 -10.56 19.05 39.04
CA ALA A 69 -10.31 18.04 38.01
C ALA A 69 -10.19 16.59 38.51
N SER A 70 -9.89 16.38 39.79
CA SER A 70 -9.78 15.04 40.40
C SER A 70 -11.13 14.37 40.68
N ALA A 71 -12.24 15.13 40.67
CA ALA A 71 -13.58 14.61 40.94
C ALA A 71 -14.32 14.08 39.68
N ALA A 72 -13.73 14.20 38.49
CA ALA A 72 -14.31 13.74 37.24
C ALA A 72 -14.09 12.24 36.95
N VAL A 73 -13.34 11.53 37.80
CA VAL A 73 -13.06 10.10 37.62
C VAL A 73 -14.09 9.29 38.41
N THR A 74 -15.15 8.85 37.73
CA THR A 74 -16.12 7.91 38.31
C THR A 74 -15.65 6.47 38.06
N PRO A 75 -15.29 5.68 39.09
CA PRO A 75 -15.10 4.24 38.91
C PRO A 75 -16.46 3.59 38.62
N LYS A 76 -16.60 2.95 37.47
CA LYS A 76 -17.80 2.18 37.09
C LYS A 76 -17.92 0.95 38.02
N PRO A 77 -19.00 0.79 38.79
CA PRO A 77 -19.18 -0.42 39.58
C PRO A 77 -19.48 -1.62 38.67
N SER A 78 -18.66 -2.65 38.82
CA SER A 78 -18.76 -3.94 38.13
C SER A 78 -20.01 -4.68 38.60
N THR A 79 -21.06 -4.70 37.78
CA THR A 79 -22.19 -5.59 37.99
C THR A 79 -21.87 -6.94 37.33
N ALA A 80 -21.70 -7.97 38.16
CA ALA A 80 -21.57 -9.35 37.72
C ALA A 80 -22.95 -9.90 37.34
N ALA A 81 -23.23 -10.03 36.03
CA ALA A 81 -24.24 -10.93 35.50
C ALA A 81 -23.98 -11.15 34.00
N ASN A 82 -23.90 -12.42 33.59
CA ASN A 82 -23.53 -12.94 32.27
C ASN A 82 -22.06 -12.76 31.84
N ALA A 83 -21.17 -13.46 32.53
CA ALA A 83 -19.91 -13.87 31.92
C ALA A 83 -20.20 -14.97 30.88
N VAL A 84 -20.40 -14.58 29.62
CA VAL A 84 -20.15 -15.50 28.50
C VAL A 84 -18.66 -15.82 28.55
N ALA A 85 -18.31 -17.09 28.75
CA ALA A 85 -16.93 -17.53 28.68
C ALA A 85 -16.39 -17.18 27.29
N LEU A 86 -15.57 -16.13 27.19
CA LEU A 86 -14.74 -15.92 26.02
C LEU A 86 -13.74 -17.06 26.00
N THR A 87 -13.98 -18.04 25.13
CA THR A 87 -12.94 -18.97 24.69
C THR A 87 -11.74 -18.11 24.30
N ALA A 88 -10.63 -18.29 25.02
CA ALA A 88 -9.38 -17.62 24.71
C ALA A 88 -9.07 -17.84 23.21
N PRO A 89 -8.73 -16.79 22.45
CA PRO A 89 -8.25 -16.97 21.10
C PRO A 89 -7.08 -17.95 21.14
N PRO A 90 -7.02 -18.96 20.25
CA PRO A 90 -5.87 -19.85 20.21
C PRO A 90 -4.62 -18.99 20.03
N ALA A 91 -3.60 -19.23 20.86
CA ALA A 91 -2.31 -18.61 20.69
C ALA A 91 -1.87 -18.81 19.23
N ALA A 92 -1.65 -17.71 18.51
CA ALA A 92 -1.20 -17.73 17.14
C ALA A 92 0.21 -18.31 17.09
N THR A 93 0.29 -19.63 16.94
CA THR A 93 1.54 -20.36 16.73
C THR A 93 2.00 -20.14 15.29
N ALA A 94 2.69 -19.03 15.04
CA ALA A 94 3.62 -18.82 13.91
C ALA A 94 3.02 -18.80 12.47
N PRO A 95 3.77 -18.29 11.46
CA PRO A 95 3.24 -17.35 10.46
C PRO A 95 2.84 -18.01 9.13
N GLY A 96 1.59 -17.80 8.71
CA GLY A 96 1.10 -18.25 7.41
C GLY A 96 -0.41 -18.17 7.19
N GLY A 97 -1.21 -17.90 8.22
CA GLY A 97 -2.65 -17.70 8.09
C GLY A 97 -3.04 -16.22 8.09
N VAL A 98 -3.68 -15.75 7.02
CA VAL A 98 -4.34 -14.43 6.98
C VAL A 98 -5.69 -14.48 7.71
N ALA A 99 -5.66 -14.71 9.02
CA ALA A 99 -6.75 -14.21 9.84
C ALA A 99 -6.58 -12.69 9.89
N TYR A 100 -7.66 -11.93 9.64
CA TYR A 100 -7.67 -10.48 9.80
C TYR A 100 -7.37 -10.14 11.27
N ALA A 101 -6.09 -10.07 11.60
CA ALA A 101 -5.65 -9.53 12.87
C ALA A 101 -6.00 -8.05 12.88
N GLU A 102 -6.50 -7.56 14.02
CA GLU A 102 -6.65 -6.13 14.23
C GLU A 102 -5.33 -5.41 13.86
N PRO A 103 -5.36 -4.26 13.16
CA PRO A 103 -4.14 -3.68 12.57
C PRO A 103 -2.98 -3.56 13.55
N GLY A 104 -3.25 -3.30 14.84
CA GLY A 104 -2.24 -3.26 15.90
C GLY A 104 -1.53 -4.60 16.16
N ALA A 105 -2.27 -5.72 16.18
CA ALA A 105 -1.71 -7.05 16.35
C ALA A 105 -0.87 -7.46 15.14
N ALA A 106 -1.34 -7.17 13.92
CA ALA A 106 -0.59 -7.41 12.69
C ALA A 106 0.74 -6.64 12.65
N ARG A 107 0.69 -5.33 12.97
CA ARG A 107 1.90 -4.49 13.05
C ARG A 107 2.90 -5.01 14.09
N THR A 108 2.41 -5.48 15.24
CA THR A 108 3.29 -6.04 16.28
C THR A 108 3.94 -7.35 15.83
N GLN A 109 3.22 -8.19 15.09
CA GLN A 109 3.77 -9.44 14.56
C GLN A 109 4.80 -9.24 13.45
N LEU A 110 4.67 -8.17 12.65
CA LEU A 110 5.56 -7.84 11.54
C LEU A 110 6.78 -7.01 11.95
N ALA A 111 6.74 -6.38 13.12
CA ALA A 111 7.92 -5.74 13.68
C ALA A 111 9.04 -6.77 13.91
N GLY A 112 10.28 -6.32 13.72
CA GLY A 112 11.48 -7.13 13.83
C GLY A 112 12.48 -6.87 12.71
N LYS A 113 13.46 -7.76 12.62
CA LYS A 113 14.51 -7.71 11.60
C LYS A 113 14.07 -8.50 10.36
N TRP A 114 14.44 -7.97 9.22
CA TRP A 114 14.11 -8.49 7.91
C TRP A 114 15.33 -8.44 7.00
N THR A 115 15.41 -9.39 6.08
CA THR A 115 16.34 -9.36 4.94
C THR A 115 15.56 -8.91 3.72
N PHE A 116 15.90 -7.75 3.19
CA PHE A 116 15.40 -7.26 1.92
C PHE A 116 16.29 -7.77 0.80
N THR A 117 15.73 -8.33 -0.26
CA THR A 117 16.45 -8.82 -1.43
C THR A 117 15.90 -8.24 -2.72
N TRP A 118 16.77 -8.07 -3.70
CA TRP A 118 16.42 -7.56 -5.03
C TRP A 118 17.31 -8.23 -6.08
N ASP A 119 17.15 -7.86 -7.36
CA ASP A 119 17.98 -8.40 -8.45
C ASP A 119 17.83 -9.93 -8.55
N GLY A 120 16.57 -10.42 -8.48
CA GLY A 120 16.28 -11.85 -8.45
C GLY A 120 16.81 -12.59 -7.20
N GLY A 121 17.10 -11.85 -6.12
CA GLY A 121 17.63 -12.41 -4.88
C GLY A 121 19.17 -12.45 -4.80
N GLN A 122 19.88 -11.93 -5.81
CA GLN A 122 21.35 -11.90 -5.82
C GLN A 122 21.94 -10.89 -4.83
N LYS A 123 21.18 -9.85 -4.49
CA LYS A 123 21.61 -8.80 -3.57
C LYS A 123 20.65 -8.71 -2.40
N SER A 124 21.20 -8.41 -1.22
CA SER A 124 20.42 -8.30 0.02
C SER A 124 20.95 -7.22 0.95
N CYS A 125 20.06 -6.69 1.79
CA CYS A 125 20.40 -5.76 2.86
C CYS A 125 19.44 -5.94 4.05
N PRO A 126 19.88 -5.64 5.29
CA PRO A 126 19.01 -5.71 6.45
C PRO A 126 18.07 -4.50 6.54
N VAL A 127 16.84 -4.77 6.94
CA VAL A 127 15.78 -3.79 7.24
C VAL A 127 15.19 -4.13 8.59
N THR A 128 14.90 -3.13 9.42
CA THR A 128 14.22 -3.31 10.72
C THR A 128 12.92 -2.53 10.72
N LEU A 129 11.84 -3.21 11.09
CA LEU A 129 10.51 -2.63 11.29
C LEU A 129 10.23 -2.53 12.79
N SER A 130 9.83 -1.36 13.26
CA SER A 130 9.51 -1.09 14.68
C SER A 130 8.07 -0.60 14.81
N THR A 131 7.40 -0.89 15.92
CA THR A 131 6.08 -0.33 16.25
C THR A 131 6.13 1.06 16.91
N SER A 132 7.33 1.63 17.07
CA SER A 132 7.48 3.02 17.52
C SER A 132 7.00 3.99 16.45
N GLN A 133 6.47 5.15 16.85
CA GLN A 133 6.11 6.22 15.92
C GLN A 133 7.35 6.71 15.17
N GLY A 134 7.26 6.74 13.85
CA GLY A 134 8.25 7.27 12.91
C GLY A 134 7.75 8.53 12.22
N MET A 135 8.54 9.04 11.26
CA MET A 135 8.20 10.27 10.55
C MET A 135 7.03 10.10 9.56
N SER A 136 6.85 8.90 9.02
CA SER A 136 5.85 8.58 7.99
C SER A 136 5.06 7.30 8.31
N GLY A 137 4.62 7.16 9.57
CA GLY A 137 3.93 5.98 10.07
C GLY A 137 4.72 5.32 11.20
N LEU A 138 4.81 4.00 11.18
CA LEU A 138 5.67 3.27 12.12
C LEU A 138 7.14 3.35 11.69
N ALA A 139 8.07 3.34 12.62
CA ALA A 139 9.48 3.53 12.30
C ALA A 139 10.07 2.32 11.55
N ALA A 140 10.74 2.58 10.44
CA ALA A 140 11.55 1.60 9.71
C ALA A 140 12.97 2.11 9.56
N SER A 141 13.94 1.20 9.56
CA SER A 141 15.33 1.50 9.24
C SER A 141 15.88 0.50 8.24
N ALA A 142 16.44 1.01 7.16
CA ALA A 142 17.18 0.25 6.17
C ALA A 142 18.68 0.54 6.34
N ASP A 143 19.52 -0.47 6.14
CA ASP A 143 20.96 -0.32 6.19
C ASP A 143 21.53 0.44 4.98
N LEU A 144 22.73 0.99 5.13
CA LEU A 144 23.45 1.73 4.09
C LEU A 144 23.76 0.87 2.86
N SER A 145 23.79 -0.46 2.99
CA SER A 145 23.96 -1.41 1.88
C SER A 145 22.73 -1.54 0.97
N CYS A 146 21.57 -1.03 1.38
CA CYS A 146 20.37 -1.05 0.57
C CYS A 146 20.46 -0.11 -0.64
N PRO A 147 19.71 -0.37 -1.72
CA PRO A 147 19.56 0.58 -2.83
C PRO A 147 19.09 1.96 -2.34
N ASN A 148 19.47 3.03 -3.04
CA ASN A 148 19.20 4.41 -2.62
C ASN A 148 17.75 4.66 -2.18
N ASP A 149 16.78 4.19 -2.95
CA ASP A 149 15.36 4.38 -2.65
C ASP A 149 14.91 3.65 -1.38
N ILE A 150 15.47 2.46 -1.12
CA ILE A 150 15.15 1.65 0.04
C ILE A 150 15.89 2.15 1.29
N PHE A 151 17.15 2.57 1.15
CA PHE A 151 17.92 3.20 2.22
C PHE A 151 17.21 4.44 2.80
N MET A 152 16.49 5.20 1.95
CA MET A 152 15.71 6.37 2.37
C MET A 152 14.43 6.03 3.14
N THR A 153 14.09 4.74 3.28
CA THR A 153 12.93 4.29 4.06
C THR A 153 13.12 4.67 5.53
N LYS A 154 12.12 5.38 6.07
CA LYS A 154 12.03 5.79 7.49
C LYS A 154 10.69 5.43 8.13
N GLY A 155 9.70 5.10 7.32
CA GLY A 155 8.37 4.72 7.74
C GLY A 155 7.96 3.38 7.14
N TRP A 156 7.06 2.69 7.84
CA TRP A 156 6.29 1.60 7.29
C TRP A 156 4.88 1.61 7.85
N ASP A 157 3.95 1.00 7.13
CA ASP A 157 2.60 0.70 7.62
C ASP A 157 2.01 -0.51 6.89
N MET A 158 0.82 -0.92 7.30
CA MET A 158 0.01 -1.96 6.69
C MET A 158 -1.14 -1.36 5.89
N TRP A 159 -1.20 -1.66 4.59
CA TRP A 159 -2.34 -1.33 3.74
C TRP A 159 -3.10 -2.61 3.40
N GLY A 160 -4.16 -2.88 4.16
CA GLY A 160 -4.80 -4.19 4.14
C GLY A 160 -3.84 -5.24 4.69
N ASN A 161 -3.40 -6.16 3.83
CA ASN A 161 -2.42 -7.20 4.13
C ASN A 161 -1.00 -6.90 3.61
N GLU A 162 -0.79 -5.77 2.93
CA GLU A 162 0.51 -5.36 2.40
C GLU A 162 1.37 -4.64 3.44
N ILE A 163 2.67 -4.91 3.40
CA ILE A 163 3.67 -4.03 4.00
C ILE A 163 3.97 -2.91 2.99
N VAL A 164 3.86 -1.67 3.46
CA VAL A 164 4.17 -0.48 2.67
C VAL A 164 5.33 0.26 3.33
N LEU A 165 6.44 0.35 2.61
CA LEU A 165 7.62 1.11 3.04
C LEU A 165 7.53 2.54 2.51
N GLN A 166 7.95 3.49 3.34
CA GLN A 166 7.83 4.92 3.08
C GLN A 166 9.12 5.65 3.43
N ASN A 167 9.50 6.65 2.64
CA ASN A 167 10.62 7.53 2.96
C ASN A 167 10.26 8.56 4.04
N HIS A 168 11.21 9.42 4.39
CA HIS A 168 11.02 10.50 5.38
C HIS A 168 9.95 11.53 5.00
N LEU A 169 9.54 11.60 3.73
CA LEU A 169 8.46 12.48 3.24
C LEU A 169 7.10 11.77 3.15
N GLY A 170 7.02 10.50 3.57
CA GLY A 170 5.79 9.69 3.42
C GLY A 170 5.52 9.20 2.00
N LYS A 171 6.49 9.30 1.07
CA LYS A 171 6.35 8.69 -0.25
C LYS A 171 6.64 7.20 -0.15
N VAL A 172 5.80 6.38 -0.80
CA VAL A 172 5.94 4.93 -0.85
C VAL A 172 7.16 4.52 -1.67
N THR A 173 8.09 3.81 -1.04
CA THR A 173 9.32 3.30 -1.67
C THR A 173 9.17 1.85 -2.13
N ALA A 174 8.32 1.07 -1.46
CA ALA A 174 8.01 -0.31 -1.82
C ALA A 174 6.64 -0.74 -1.29
N ARG A 175 6.01 -1.67 -2.00
CA ARG A 175 4.80 -2.38 -1.56
C ARG A 175 5.04 -3.87 -1.66
N LEU A 176 4.80 -4.59 -0.58
CA LEU A 176 5.02 -6.04 -0.50
C LEU A 176 3.79 -6.77 0.01
N GLN A 177 3.43 -7.84 -0.68
CA GLN A 177 2.32 -8.73 -0.36
C GLN A 177 2.86 -9.99 0.35
N PRO A 178 2.09 -10.59 1.27
CA PRO A 178 2.48 -11.84 1.92
C PRO A 178 2.57 -12.96 0.88
N ALA A 179 3.71 -13.65 0.86
CA ALA A 179 3.97 -14.81 0.01
C ALA A 179 3.97 -16.14 0.80
N GLY A 180 3.70 -16.07 2.11
CA GLY A 180 3.70 -17.21 3.02
C GLY A 180 5.04 -17.44 3.72
N GLY A 181 5.05 -18.19 4.83
CA GLY A 181 6.28 -18.58 5.52
C GLY A 181 7.16 -17.42 6.04
N GLY A 182 6.56 -16.27 6.37
CA GLY A 182 7.31 -15.08 6.79
C GLY A 182 8.05 -14.38 5.63
N ARG A 183 7.63 -14.63 4.39
CA ARG A 183 8.10 -13.96 3.18
C ARG A 183 7.06 -12.98 2.67
N PHE A 184 7.53 -11.84 2.18
CA PHE A 184 6.76 -10.84 1.47
C PHE A 184 7.41 -10.57 0.11
N ASP A 185 6.63 -10.57 -0.97
CA ASP A 185 7.11 -10.30 -2.33
C ASP A 185 6.43 -9.05 -2.89
N GLY A 186 7.14 -8.27 -3.70
CA GLY A 186 6.64 -6.98 -4.12
C GLY A 186 7.43 -6.31 -5.23
N VAL A 187 7.21 -5.01 -5.35
CA VAL A 187 7.92 -4.13 -6.28
C VAL A 187 8.42 -2.87 -5.58
N ALA A 188 9.63 -2.43 -5.95
CA ALA A 188 10.12 -1.11 -5.61
C ALA A 188 9.41 -0.05 -6.46
N THR A 189 9.01 1.07 -5.86
CA THR A 189 8.28 2.12 -6.58
C THR A 189 9.18 2.94 -7.51
N ALA A 190 10.48 3.00 -7.22
CA ALA A 190 11.43 3.84 -7.95
C ALA A 190 11.69 3.33 -9.39
N ASP A 191 11.95 2.04 -9.52
CA ASP A 191 12.36 1.40 -10.78
C ASP A 191 11.43 0.23 -11.20
N GLY A 192 10.46 -0.15 -10.35
CA GLY A 192 9.58 -1.29 -10.61
C GLY A 192 10.24 -2.66 -10.38
N GLY A 193 11.48 -2.70 -9.90
CA GLY A 193 12.24 -3.92 -9.65
C GLY A 193 11.53 -4.86 -8.68
N LYS A 194 11.63 -6.17 -8.96
CA LYS A 194 11.11 -7.22 -8.08
C LYS A 194 11.93 -7.30 -6.81
N ILE A 195 11.23 -7.29 -5.69
CA ILE A 195 11.83 -7.29 -4.36
C ILE A 195 11.17 -8.35 -3.49
N THR A 196 11.93 -8.84 -2.53
CA THR A 196 11.44 -9.78 -1.52
C THR A 196 11.92 -9.33 -0.15
N MET A 197 11.13 -9.58 0.87
CA MET A 197 11.51 -9.38 2.26
C MET A 197 11.24 -10.67 3.04
N VAL A 198 12.27 -11.19 3.69
CA VAL A 198 12.21 -12.43 4.47
C VAL A 198 12.57 -12.14 5.92
N ARG A 199 11.82 -12.72 6.86
CA ARG A 199 12.06 -12.51 8.28
C ARG A 199 13.40 -13.14 8.70
N LEU A 200 14.17 -12.41 9.52
CA LEU A 200 15.42 -12.86 10.14
C LEU A 200 15.17 -13.65 11.44
#